data_AF-A0A1C4IM72-F1
#
_entry.id   AF-A0A1C4IM72-F1
#
_cell.length_a   1.000
_cell.length_b   1.000
_cell.length_c   1.000
_cell.angle_alpha   90.00
_cell.angle_beta   90.00
_cell.angle_gamma   90.00
#
_symmetry.space_group_name_H-M   'P 1'
#
loop_
_entity.id
_entity.type
_entity.pdbx_description
1 polymer ?
#
loop_
_entity_poly.entity_id
_entity_poly.type
_entity_poly.pdbx_seq_one_letter_code
_entity_poly.pdbx_strand_id
1 'polypeptide(L)'
;MPRTAVSYTPFVPNGALADPAGTTIDSTLVTNGVVINNVDPERTLIRVTNTAGTDKVVTVKAGSGRQSWMGGQGDSATTVAATSGRQFIGPFTSARFQQKGSTLYVDFAAGTTGTITVFKLPKAY
;
A
#
# COMPACT_ATOMS: atom_id res chain seq x y z
N MET A 1 0.69 10.80 -15.69
CA MET A 1 -0.44 11.34 -14.90
C MET A 1 -0.07 11.26 -13.42
N PRO A 2 -0.55 12.16 -12.56
CA PRO A 2 -0.21 12.13 -11.14
C PRO A 2 -0.88 10.93 -10.43
N ARG A 3 -0.14 10.27 -9.54
CA ARG A 3 -0.65 9.21 -8.65
C ARG A 3 -1.61 9.79 -7.62
N THR A 4 -2.60 9.01 -7.20
CA THR A 4 -3.55 9.44 -6.16
C THR A 4 -2.94 9.29 -4.77
N ALA A 5 -2.96 10.37 -3.98
CA ALA A 5 -2.44 10.34 -2.62
C ALA A 5 -3.41 9.64 -1.67
N VAL A 6 -2.92 8.68 -0.88
CA VAL A 6 -3.68 8.02 0.19
C VAL A 6 -3.05 8.36 1.55
N SER A 7 -3.89 8.81 2.48
CA SER A 7 -3.48 9.23 3.82
C SER A 7 -3.31 8.04 4.77
N TYR A 8 -2.43 8.21 5.76
CA TYR A 8 -2.28 7.25 6.85
C TYR A 8 -3.46 7.28 7.82
N THR A 9 -3.87 6.11 8.25
CA THR A 9 -4.65 5.91 9.47
C THR A 9 -3.71 5.48 10.60
N PRO A 10 -3.44 6.34 11.59
CA PRO A 10 -2.49 6.02 12.65
C PRO A 10 -3.10 5.03 13.64
N PHE A 11 -2.40 3.95 13.93
CA PHE A 11 -2.66 3.16 15.13
C PHE A 11 -2.17 3.91 16.36
N VAL A 12 -2.96 3.85 17.43
CA VAL A 12 -2.63 4.49 18.70
C VAL A 12 -2.01 3.44 19.64
N PRO A 13 -0.82 3.68 20.21
CA PRO A 13 -0.23 2.80 21.22
C PRO A 13 -1.20 2.61 22.39
N ASN A 14 -1.37 1.36 22.86
CA ASN A 14 -2.28 0.99 23.95
C ASN A 14 -3.74 1.46 23.75
N GLY A 15 -4.13 1.76 22.51
CA GLY A 15 -5.47 2.20 22.14
C GLY A 15 -6.18 1.21 21.22
N ALA A 16 -7.41 1.56 20.86
CA ALA A 16 -8.17 0.86 19.83
C ALA A 16 -8.37 1.78 18.62
N LEU A 17 -8.37 1.19 17.43
CA LEU A 17 -8.73 1.87 16.18
C LEU A 17 -9.91 1.11 15.58
N ALA A 18 -11.03 1.80 15.41
CA ALA A 18 -12.17 1.26 14.66
C ALA A 18 -11.75 1.04 13.20
N ASP A 19 -12.25 -0.03 12.58
CA ASP A 19 -11.87 -0.36 11.22
C ASP A 19 -12.31 0.76 10.24
N PRO A 20 -11.38 1.51 9.61
CA PRO A 20 -11.74 2.55 8.68
C PRO A 20 -12.27 1.94 7.37
N ALA A 21 -13.22 2.63 6.73
CA ALA A 21 -13.80 2.21 5.44
C ALA A 21 -12.74 2.11 4.31
N GLY A 22 -11.63 2.84 4.44
CA GLY A 22 -10.57 2.91 3.44
C GLY A 22 -10.93 3.78 2.23
N THR A 23 -10.01 3.85 1.27
CA THR A 23 -10.21 4.54 -0.01
C THR A 23 -10.67 3.52 -1.04
N THR A 24 -11.75 3.83 -1.77
CA THR A 24 -12.27 2.98 -2.85
C THR A 24 -11.27 2.88 -4.00
N ILE A 25 -11.03 1.67 -4.49
CA ILE A 25 -10.25 1.40 -5.69
C ILE A 25 -11.18 1.57 -6.89
N ASP A 26 -11.07 2.70 -7.58
CA ASP A 26 -11.78 3.03 -8.81
C ASP A 26 -10.88 2.87 -10.05
N SER A 27 -11.45 3.07 -11.25
CA SER A 27 -10.69 3.00 -12.51
C SER A 27 -9.53 4.00 -12.57
N THR A 28 -9.64 5.12 -11.85
CA THR A 28 -8.61 6.16 -11.78
C THR A 28 -7.41 5.66 -10.98
N LEU A 29 -7.65 5.07 -9.79
CA LEU A 29 -6.61 4.49 -8.95
C LEU A 29 -5.95 3.29 -9.62
N VAL A 30 -6.71 2.47 -10.35
CA VAL A 30 -6.15 1.35 -11.13
C VAL A 30 -5.23 1.85 -12.24
N THR A 31 -5.59 2.95 -12.91
CA THR A 31 -4.80 3.50 -14.04
C THR A 31 -3.60 4.30 -13.56
N ASN A 32 -3.78 5.15 -12.56
CA ASN A 32 -2.75 6.08 -12.09
C ASN A 32 -1.86 5.47 -11.01
N GLY A 33 -2.39 4.53 -10.22
CA GLY A 33 -1.74 4.02 -9.02
C GLY A 33 -1.86 4.97 -7.83
N VAL A 34 -1.42 4.48 -6.68
CA VAL A 34 -1.43 5.20 -5.40
C VAL A 34 -0.03 5.67 -5.04
N VAL A 35 0.03 6.83 -4.37
CA VAL A 35 1.20 7.33 -3.67
C VAL A 35 0.89 7.52 -2.20
N ILE A 36 1.79 7.04 -1.34
CA ILE A 36 1.78 7.30 0.09
C ILE A 36 2.91 8.29 0.36
N ASN A 37 2.57 9.46 0.87
CA ASN A 37 3.51 10.53 1.16
C ASN A 37 4.09 10.42 2.57
N ASN A 38 5.32 10.91 2.76
CA ASN A 38 6.02 10.90 4.03
C ASN A 38 6.05 9.50 4.67
N VAL A 39 6.39 8.50 3.86
CA VAL A 39 6.34 7.09 4.22
C VAL A 39 7.39 6.77 5.29
N ASP A 40 6.99 5.96 6.26
CA ASP A 40 7.86 5.25 7.19
C ASP A 40 7.71 3.75 6.88
N PRO A 41 8.46 3.20 5.90
CA PRO A 41 8.21 1.87 5.34
C PRO A 41 8.13 0.77 6.40
N GLU A 42 9.01 0.86 7.41
CA GLU A 42 9.11 -0.07 8.53
C GLU A 42 7.86 -0.09 9.41
N ARG A 43 7.05 0.97 9.36
CA ARG A 43 5.80 1.11 10.10
C ARG A 43 4.58 1.23 9.21
N THR A 44 4.72 0.96 7.91
CA THR A 44 3.63 1.05 6.96
C THR A 44 3.03 -0.32 6.72
N LEU A 45 1.75 -0.47 7.06
CA LEU A 45 0.98 -1.67 6.76
C LEU A 45 -0.15 -1.29 5.82
N ILE A 46 -0.25 -1.95 4.68
CA ILE A 46 -1.28 -1.69 3.68
C ILE A 46 -2.28 -2.82 3.73
N ARG A 47 -3.55 -2.49 3.96
CA ARG A 47 -4.63 -3.44 3.78
C ARG A 47 -5.30 -3.21 2.45
N VAL A 48 -5.46 -4.27 1.66
CA VAL A 48 -6.26 -4.25 0.44
C VAL A 48 -7.37 -5.28 0.53
N THR A 49 -8.57 -4.87 0.16
CA THR A 49 -9.73 -5.75 -0.03
C THR A 49 -10.09 -5.77 -1.51
N ASN A 50 -10.28 -6.97 -2.07
CA ASN A 50 -10.70 -7.16 -3.45
C ASN A 50 -12.16 -7.65 -3.48
N THR A 51 -13.01 -6.90 -4.16
CA THR A 51 -14.43 -7.24 -4.40
C THR A 51 -14.69 -7.70 -5.82
N ALA A 52 -13.67 -7.72 -6.69
CA ALA A 52 -13.82 -8.18 -8.07
C ALA A 52 -14.08 -9.70 -8.09
N GLY A 53 -14.78 -10.19 -9.12
CA GLY A 53 -15.07 -11.62 -9.28
C GLY A 53 -13.87 -12.49 -9.66
N THR A 54 -12.65 -11.93 -9.66
CA THR A 54 -11.41 -12.63 -10.00
C THR A 54 -10.30 -12.22 -9.03
N ASP A 55 -9.31 -13.07 -8.87
CA ASP A 55 -8.11 -12.75 -8.11
C ASP A 55 -7.38 -11.56 -8.74
N LYS A 56 -6.91 -10.64 -7.91
CA LYS A 56 -6.23 -9.42 -8.34
C LYS A 56 -4.89 -9.28 -7.67
N VAL A 57 -3.90 -8.86 -8.46
CA VAL A 57 -2.55 -8.60 -7.96
C VAL A 57 -2.44 -7.14 -7.56
N VAL A 58 -1.97 -6.92 -6.35
CA VAL A 58 -1.55 -5.61 -5.84
C VAL A 58 -0.03 -5.60 -5.85
N THR A 59 0.56 -4.58 -6.46
CA THR A 59 1.99 -4.47 -6.63
C THR A 59 2.52 -3.26 -5.87
N VAL A 60 3.39 -3.49 -4.89
CA VAL A 60 4.17 -2.43 -4.26
C VAL A 60 5.46 -2.26 -5.05
N LYS A 61 5.65 -1.07 -5.61
CA LYS A 61 6.77 -0.78 -6.50
C LYS A 61 8.08 -0.73 -5.74
N ALA A 62 9.11 -1.32 -6.33
CA ALA A 62 10.48 -1.20 -5.85
C ALA A 62 10.87 0.26 -5.75
N GLY A 63 11.59 0.59 -4.68
CA GLY A 63 12.08 1.92 -4.41
C GLY A 63 13.11 2.37 -5.44
N SER A 64 13.37 3.68 -5.47
CA SER A 64 14.30 4.31 -6.40
C SER A 64 15.19 5.31 -5.68
N GLY A 65 16.40 5.53 -6.22
CA GLY A 65 17.39 6.43 -5.65
C GLY A 65 18.36 5.76 -4.69
N ARG A 66 19.22 6.57 -4.05
CA ARG A 66 20.30 6.10 -3.16
C ARG A 66 19.77 5.45 -1.87
N GLN A 67 18.54 5.78 -1.48
CA GLN A 67 17.87 5.28 -0.29
C GLN A 67 17.48 3.80 -0.43
N SER A 68 17.10 3.39 -1.64
CA SER A 68 16.67 2.02 -1.94
C SER A 68 17.78 1.22 -2.63
N TRP A 69 18.89 1.02 -1.94
CA TRP A 69 20.04 0.27 -2.45
C TRP A 69 19.72 -1.21 -2.74
N MET A 70 18.67 -1.76 -2.13
CA MET A 70 18.14 -3.11 -2.40
C MET A 70 16.94 -3.09 -3.38
N GLY A 71 16.62 -1.94 -4.00
CA GLY A 71 15.52 -1.81 -4.96
C GLY A 71 15.67 -2.70 -6.20
N GLY A 72 16.88 -3.17 -6.50
CA GLY A 72 17.14 -4.14 -7.57
C GLY A 72 16.48 -5.52 -7.38
N GLN A 73 15.95 -5.82 -6.19
CA GLN A 73 15.18 -7.06 -5.94
C GLN A 73 13.78 -7.06 -6.59
N GLY A 74 13.36 -5.95 -7.19
CA GLY A 74 12.10 -5.86 -7.90
C GLY A 74 10.89 -5.60 -7.01
N ASP A 75 9.74 -5.52 -7.66
CA ASP A 75 8.46 -5.18 -7.05
C ASP A 75 7.92 -6.31 -6.17
N SER A 76 7.13 -5.95 -5.16
CA SER A 76 6.40 -6.94 -4.35
C SER A 76 4.99 -7.09 -4.90
N ALA A 77 4.70 -8.22 -5.55
CA ALA A 77 3.38 -8.57 -6.04
C ALA A 77 2.66 -9.49 -5.05
N THR A 78 1.47 -9.11 -4.60
CA THR A 78 0.63 -9.91 -3.70
C THR A 78 -0.73 -10.16 -4.34
N THR A 79 -1.13 -11.43 -4.40
CA THR A 79 -2.45 -11.82 -4.91
C THR A 79 -3.50 -11.67 -3.81
N VAL A 80 -4.56 -10.92 -4.10
CA VAL A 80 -5.74 -10.77 -3.26
C VAL A 80 -6.88 -11.57 -3.88
N ALA A 81 -7.37 -12.56 -3.14
CA ALA A 81 -8.42 -13.47 -3.59
C ALA A 81 -9.69 -12.72 -4.02
N ALA A 82 -10.45 -13.30 -4.95
CA ALA A 82 -11.69 -12.75 -5.46
C ALA A 82 -12.75 -12.48 -4.36
N THR A 83 -13.67 -11.55 -4.66
CA THR A 83 -14.96 -11.27 -3.98
C THR A 83 -14.89 -10.73 -2.55
N SER A 84 -14.06 -11.29 -1.69
CA SER A 84 -13.92 -10.89 -0.28
C SER A 84 -12.48 -11.01 0.24
N GLY A 85 -11.51 -11.28 -0.64
CA GLY A 85 -10.11 -11.40 -0.25
C GLY A 85 -9.62 -10.13 0.45
N ARG A 86 -8.99 -10.30 1.60
CA ARG A 86 -8.40 -9.22 2.40
C ARG A 86 -6.95 -9.58 2.70
N GLN A 87 -6.03 -8.73 2.28
CA GLN A 87 -4.60 -8.93 2.46
C GLN A 87 -3.98 -7.77 3.20
N PHE A 88 -3.07 -8.08 4.12
CA PHE A 88 -2.23 -7.12 4.82
C PHE A 88 -0.80 -7.26 4.29
N ILE A 89 -0.30 -6.19 3.68
CA ILE A 89 0.95 -6.16 2.94
C ILE A 89 1.90 -5.22 3.68
N GLY A 90 3.07 -5.75 4.06
CA GLY A 90 4.07 -5.07 4.88
C GLY A 90 4.29 -5.77 6.23
N PRO A 91 5.05 -5.15 7.16
CA PRO A 91 5.79 -3.90 6.99
C PRO A 91 6.87 -3.99 5.91
N PHE A 92 7.26 -2.85 5.34
CA PHE A 92 8.23 -2.76 4.27
C PHE A 92 9.60 -2.36 4.80
N THR A 93 10.65 -2.60 4.02
CA THR A 93 11.99 -2.07 4.32
C THR A 93 12.27 -0.87 3.43
N SER A 94 12.72 0.23 4.03
CA SER A 94 13.12 1.45 3.31
C SER A 94 14.16 1.17 2.23
N ALA A 95 15.11 0.27 2.52
CA ALA A 95 16.13 -0.18 1.59
C ALA A 95 15.58 -0.81 0.29
N ARG A 96 14.33 -1.29 0.27
CA ARG A 96 13.70 -1.94 -0.89
C ARG A 96 12.62 -1.12 -1.56
N PHE A 97 11.80 -0.40 -0.80
CA PHE A 97 10.53 0.14 -1.31
C PHE A 97 10.43 1.67 -1.23
N GLN A 98 11.42 2.36 -0.63
CA GLN A 98 11.36 3.81 -0.51
C GLN A 98 11.71 4.50 -1.83
N GLN A 99 10.79 5.32 -2.34
CA GLN A 99 11.02 6.17 -3.50
C GLN A 99 11.69 7.49 -3.08
N LYS A 100 12.22 8.22 -4.07
CA LYS A 100 12.71 9.58 -3.87
C LYS A 100 11.63 10.46 -3.21
N GLY A 101 12.03 11.25 -2.22
CA GLY A 101 11.12 12.14 -1.48
C GLY A 101 10.29 11.46 -0.40
N SER A 102 10.73 10.29 0.11
CA SER A 102 10.03 9.53 1.17
C SER A 102 8.60 9.20 0.77
N THR A 103 8.44 8.59 -0.40
CA THR A 103 7.15 8.12 -0.88
C THR A 103 7.17 6.61 -1.15
N LEU A 104 5.99 5.98 -1.16
CA LEU A 104 5.82 4.59 -1.56
C LEU A 104 4.71 4.51 -2.60
N TYR A 105 4.94 3.71 -3.64
CA TYR A 105 4.03 3.58 -4.77
C TYR A 105 3.39 2.20 -4.79
N VAL A 106 2.08 2.17 -5.00
CA VAL A 106 1.28 0.95 -5.10
C VAL A 106 0.49 0.99 -6.39
N ASP A 107 0.51 -0.11 -7.13
CA ASP A 107 -0.21 -0.32 -8.37
C ASP A 107 -1.18 -1.50 -8.22
N PHE A 108 -2.23 -1.48 -9.03
CA PHE A 108 -3.27 -2.49 -9.02
C PHE A 108 -3.38 -3.13 -10.40
N ALA A 109 -3.70 -4.42 -10.44
CA ALA A 109 -4.07 -5.08 -11.68
C ALA A 109 -5.34 -4.45 -12.30
N ALA A 110 -5.45 -4.52 -13.62
CA ALA A 110 -6.61 -4.00 -14.34
C ALA A 110 -7.93 -4.62 -13.82
N GLY A 111 -8.95 -3.77 -13.65
CA GLY A 111 -10.26 -4.19 -13.15
C GLY A 111 -10.28 -4.60 -11.67
N THR A 112 -9.29 -4.17 -10.87
CA THR A 112 -9.38 -4.32 -9.41
C THR A 112 -10.47 -3.41 -8.85
N THR A 113 -11.34 -3.97 -8.02
CA THR A 113 -12.36 -3.21 -7.27
C THR A 113 -12.25 -3.56 -5.80
N GLY A 114 -12.59 -2.61 -4.93
CA GLY A 114 -12.56 -2.83 -3.49
C GLY A 114 -12.01 -1.62 -2.76
N THR A 115 -11.23 -1.84 -1.70
CA THR A 115 -10.70 -0.75 -0.87
C THR A 115 -9.24 -0.94 -0.52
N ILE A 116 -8.51 0.17 -0.44
CA ILE A 116 -7.16 0.23 0.11
C ILE A 116 -7.19 1.05 1.40
N THR A 117 -6.47 0.60 2.42
CA THR A 117 -6.27 1.33 3.67
C THR A 117 -4.79 1.29 4.01
N VAL A 118 -4.22 2.43 4.38
CA VAL A 118 -2.82 2.54 4.77
C VAL A 118 -2.77 2.84 6.26
N PHE A 119 -2.20 1.91 7.01
CA PHE A 119 -2.03 2.03 8.44
C PHE A 119 -0.60 2.43 8.79
N LYS A 120 -0.47 3.27 9.82
CA LYS A 120 0.81 3.56 10.45
C LYS A 120 0.90 2.84 11.78
N LEU A 121 1.79 1.86 11.87
CA LEU A 121 2.06 1.15 13.11
C LEU A 121 2.72 2.09 14.13
N PRO A 122 2.33 2.04 15.41
CA PRO A 122 2.96 2.84 16.43
C PRO A 122 4.33 2.27 16.79
N LYS A 123 5.23 3.11 17.29
CA LYS A 123 6.35 2.62 18.08
C LYS A 123 5.81 2.33 19.48
N ALA A 124 5.86 1.09 19.93
CA ALA A 124 5.64 0.79 21.34
C ALA A 124 6.73 1.51 22.16
N TYR A 125 6.30 2.27 23.16
CA TYR A 125 7.16 2.93 24.14
C TYR A 125 7.03 2.23 25.49
#